data_AF-A0A9W8WYQ3-F1
#
_entry.id   AF-A0A9W8WYQ3-F1
#
_cell.length_a   1.000
_cell.length_b   1.000
_cell.length_c   1.000
_cell.angle_alpha   90.00
_cell.angle_beta   90.00
_cell.angle_gamma   90.00
#
_symmetry.space_group_name_H-M   'P 1'
#
loop_
_entity.id
_entity.type
_entity.pdbx_description
1 polymer ?
#
loop_
_entity_poly.entity_id
_entity_poly.type
_entity_poly.pdbx_seq_one_letter_code
_entity_poly.pdbx_strand_id
1 'polypeptide(L)'
;MAAPASRRVALQLLTSSSRISQRKFSSSRISAAFASPPRAQSTTTTAAKPATSTTSTYKAAAPAAPRTVTPSFPAKEPPVPTSRSTAAAAATSGQRSLTEGLSDAPAEIEGVAAHDWTRSYHGLGSVSFSPEQAETLLAPVNGEDVEVKPDGILYLPEIKYRRILNKAFGPGGWGLAPRGESIVTAKLVTREYGMVVQGRLVSIARGEQQYFDPDGIPTATEGCKSNALMRCCKDLGIASELWDPRFIREFNKKYTKEVWVEHVATKKKKKIVIRKDDVVKYPFKESKMGA
;
A
#
# COMPACT_ATOMS: atom_id res chain seq x y z
N MET A 1 -81.15 16.53 21.19
CA MET A 1 -79.95 16.23 22.00
C MET A 1 -78.72 16.48 21.14
N ALA A 2 -77.90 17.44 21.55
CA ALA A 2 -76.50 17.75 21.21
C ALA A 2 -75.94 17.44 19.80
N ALA A 3 -75.52 18.51 19.11
CA ALA A 3 -74.53 18.49 18.03
C ALA A 3 -73.11 18.14 18.54
N PRO A 4 -72.17 17.79 17.65
CA PRO A 4 -70.78 18.13 17.88
C PRO A 4 -70.13 18.92 16.74
N ALA A 5 -69.33 19.86 17.23
CA ALA A 5 -68.49 20.86 16.60
C ALA A 5 -67.55 20.38 15.49
N SER A 6 -67.47 21.20 14.44
CA SER A 6 -66.43 21.19 13.42
C SER A 6 -65.15 21.85 13.98
N ARG A 7 -64.05 21.11 14.09
CA ARG A 7 -62.72 21.64 14.42
C ARG A 7 -61.93 21.91 13.14
N ARG A 8 -61.75 23.20 12.81
CA ARG A 8 -60.74 23.68 11.85
C ARG A 8 -59.37 23.69 12.54
N VAL A 9 -58.42 22.94 12.01
CA VAL A 9 -57.00 23.05 12.38
C VAL A 9 -56.31 23.84 11.26
N ALA A 10 -55.82 25.03 11.62
CA ALA A 10 -54.99 25.86 10.76
C ALA A 10 -53.53 25.36 10.84
N LEU A 11 -52.96 24.95 9.70
CA LEU A 11 -51.54 24.63 9.60
C LEU A 11 -50.78 25.90 9.15
N GLN A 12 -49.98 26.46 10.05
CA GLN A 12 -49.11 27.60 9.78
C GLN A 12 -47.87 27.13 9.01
N LEU A 13 -47.67 27.67 7.81
CA LEU A 13 -46.46 27.51 7.00
C LEU A 13 -45.37 28.45 7.51
N LEU A 14 -44.31 27.89 8.11
CA LEU A 14 -43.09 28.60 8.49
C LEU A 14 -42.14 28.66 7.29
N THR A 15 -42.07 29.81 6.63
CA THR A 15 -41.07 30.14 5.60
C THR A 15 -39.80 30.66 6.27
N SER A 16 -38.80 29.78 6.42
CA SER A 16 -37.47 30.17 6.89
C SER A 16 -36.69 30.84 5.76
N SER A 17 -36.59 32.17 5.82
CA SER A 17 -35.66 32.96 5.01
C SER A 17 -34.28 32.99 5.67
N SER A 18 -33.29 32.30 5.09
CA SER A 18 -31.88 32.40 5.49
C SER A 18 -31.13 33.34 4.54
N ARG A 19 -30.52 34.36 5.15
CA ARG A 19 -29.83 35.48 4.52
C ARG A 19 -28.52 35.03 3.87
N ILE A 20 -28.35 35.37 2.59
CA ILE A 20 -27.09 35.24 1.85
C ILE A 20 -26.12 36.31 2.38
N SER A 21 -25.03 35.86 3.00
CA SER A 21 -23.92 36.73 3.43
C SER A 21 -22.96 36.93 2.25
N GLN A 22 -23.02 38.10 1.61
CA GLN A 22 -22.03 38.50 0.60
C GLN A 22 -20.72 38.90 1.31
N ARG A 23 -19.69 38.07 1.17
CA ARG A 23 -18.31 38.45 1.52
C ARG A 23 -17.72 39.28 0.39
N LYS A 24 -17.39 40.54 0.71
CA LYS A 24 -16.65 41.46 -0.15
C LYS A 24 -15.21 40.97 -0.30
N PHE A 25 -14.76 40.75 -1.53
CA PHE A 25 -13.36 40.56 -1.88
C PHE A 25 -12.63 41.90 -1.72
N SER A 26 -11.69 41.96 -0.79
CA SER A 26 -10.73 43.07 -0.67
C SER A 26 -9.53 42.77 -1.55
N SER A 27 -9.39 43.51 -2.64
CA SER A 27 -8.22 43.49 -3.52
C SER A 27 -7.10 44.34 -2.92
N SER A 28 -6.11 43.69 -2.31
CA SER A 28 -4.86 44.35 -1.91
C SER A 28 -3.83 44.20 -3.03
N ARG A 29 -3.49 45.32 -3.66
CA ARG A 29 -2.37 45.45 -4.61
C ARG A 29 -1.06 45.31 -3.83
N ILE A 30 -0.28 44.28 -4.11
CA ILE A 30 1.11 44.21 -3.66
C ILE A 30 1.97 44.83 -4.76
N SER A 31 2.58 45.95 -4.40
CA SER A 31 3.52 46.71 -5.21
C SER A 31 4.77 45.90 -5.51
N ALA A 32 5.14 45.86 -6.79
CA ALA A 32 6.46 45.44 -7.25
C ALA A 32 7.51 46.44 -6.76
N ALA A 33 8.59 45.95 -6.16
CA ALA A 33 9.79 46.74 -5.91
C ALA A 33 11.03 45.84 -5.89
N PHE A 34 12.04 46.28 -6.66
CA PHE A 34 13.45 45.87 -6.69
C PHE A 34 13.83 44.55 -7.38
N ALA A 35 13.96 44.69 -8.70
CA ALA A 35 14.94 43.95 -9.49
C ALA A 35 16.37 44.42 -9.14
N SER A 36 17.31 43.47 -9.05
CA SER A 36 18.75 43.71 -9.18
C SER A 36 19.31 42.70 -10.20
N PRO A 37 20.10 43.12 -11.19
CA PRO A 37 20.57 42.25 -12.26
C PRO A 37 21.80 41.44 -11.83
N PRO A 38 21.93 40.15 -12.22
CA PRO A 38 23.23 39.49 -12.19
C PRO A 38 24.06 39.90 -13.42
N ARG A 39 25.24 40.41 -13.08
CA ARG A 39 26.37 40.84 -13.91
C ARG A 39 26.85 39.74 -14.87
N ALA A 40 26.89 40.04 -16.16
CA ALA A 40 27.55 39.22 -17.17
C ALA A 40 29.07 39.16 -16.92
N GLN A 41 29.63 37.95 -16.88
CA GLN A 41 31.07 37.73 -16.96
C GLN A 41 31.42 37.15 -18.33
N SER A 42 32.22 37.90 -19.06
CA SER A 42 32.90 37.50 -20.29
C SER A 42 34.25 36.88 -19.89
N THR A 43 34.50 35.65 -20.30
CA THR A 43 35.86 35.09 -20.35
C THR A 43 36.05 34.33 -21.67
N THR A 44 36.69 35.03 -22.59
CA THR A 44 37.64 34.58 -23.63
C THR A 44 37.75 33.07 -23.89
N THR A 45 37.28 32.67 -25.07
CA THR A 45 37.59 31.40 -25.73
C THR A 45 38.99 31.43 -26.34
N THR A 46 39.86 30.52 -25.89
CA THR A 46 41.12 30.18 -26.57
C THR A 46 40.83 29.22 -27.72
N ALA A 47 41.31 29.60 -28.91
CA ALA A 47 41.18 28.83 -30.14
C ALA A 47 42.04 27.55 -30.13
N ALA A 48 41.45 26.45 -30.62
CA ALA A 48 42.19 25.27 -31.04
C ALA A 48 41.72 24.80 -32.43
N LYS A 49 42.73 24.45 -33.22
CA LYS A 49 42.87 24.19 -34.67
C LYS A 49 41.90 23.16 -35.29
N PRO A 50 41.58 23.25 -36.60
CA PRO A 50 40.65 22.33 -37.26
C PRO A 50 41.35 21.08 -37.80
N ALA A 51 40.67 19.93 -37.78
CA ALA A 51 41.08 18.73 -38.51
C ALA A 51 39.87 17.99 -39.10
N THR A 52 39.79 18.08 -40.43
CA THR A 52 39.46 17.06 -41.43
C THR A 52 38.20 16.19 -41.23
N SER A 53 37.18 16.46 -42.03
CA SER A 53 36.07 15.53 -42.28
C SER A 53 36.48 14.47 -43.31
N THR A 54 36.36 13.21 -42.94
CA THR A 54 36.42 12.08 -43.88
C THR A 54 35.00 11.74 -44.31
N THR A 55 34.70 11.98 -45.58
CA THR A 55 33.44 11.58 -46.21
C THR A 55 33.42 10.06 -46.39
N SER A 56 32.47 9.39 -45.75
CA SER A 56 32.10 8.01 -46.08
C SER A 56 30.66 7.97 -46.56
N THR A 57 30.51 7.77 -47.87
CA THR A 57 29.25 7.48 -48.55
C THR A 57 28.76 6.09 -48.18
N TYR A 58 27.59 5.99 -47.55
CA TYR A 58 26.84 4.74 -47.44
C TYR A 58 25.59 4.79 -48.32
N LYS A 59 25.50 3.84 -49.24
CA LYS A 59 24.35 3.56 -50.12
C LYS A 59 23.11 3.22 -49.29
N ALA A 60 21.98 3.81 -49.66
CA ALA A 60 20.67 3.42 -49.16
C ALA A 60 20.26 2.03 -49.69
N ALA A 61 19.84 1.14 -48.80
CA ALA A 61 19.24 -0.16 -49.13
C ALA A 61 17.72 -0.12 -48.88
N ALA A 62 16.96 -0.76 -49.77
CA ALA A 62 15.50 -0.79 -49.83
C ALA A 62 14.84 -1.47 -48.61
N PRO A 63 13.56 -1.18 -48.30
CA PRO A 63 12.91 -1.65 -47.07
C PRO A 63 12.48 -3.12 -47.20
N ALA A 64 12.83 -3.94 -46.21
CA ALA A 64 12.35 -5.32 -46.08
C ALA A 64 11.05 -5.38 -45.27
N ALA A 65 10.10 -6.19 -45.71
CA ALA A 65 8.79 -6.42 -45.09
C ALA A 65 8.91 -7.09 -43.69
N PRO A 66 7.97 -6.82 -42.75
CA PRO A 66 8.04 -7.37 -41.40
C PRO A 66 7.73 -8.88 -41.39
N ARG A 67 8.65 -9.68 -40.85
CA ARG A 67 8.45 -11.10 -40.57
C ARG A 67 7.78 -11.26 -39.21
N THR A 68 6.51 -11.65 -39.21
CA THR A 68 5.81 -12.13 -38.00
C THR A 68 6.31 -13.53 -37.68
N VAL A 69 6.96 -13.72 -36.53
CA VAL A 69 7.31 -15.04 -36.02
C VAL A 69 6.27 -15.41 -34.97
N THR A 70 5.37 -16.34 -35.32
CA THR A 70 4.43 -16.96 -34.38
C THR A 70 5.11 -18.18 -33.74
N PRO A 71 5.36 -18.21 -32.42
CA PRO A 71 5.84 -19.43 -31.79
C PRO A 71 4.70 -20.45 -31.67
N SER A 72 4.89 -21.62 -32.28
CA SER A 72 4.02 -22.80 -32.12
C SER A 72 4.65 -23.73 -31.09
N PHE A 73 3.95 -23.99 -29.98
CA PHE A 73 4.32 -25.02 -29.01
C PHE A 73 3.25 -26.13 -29.06
N PRO A 74 3.61 -27.40 -29.33
CA PRO A 74 2.67 -28.50 -29.22
C PRO A 74 2.38 -28.78 -27.73
N ALA A 75 1.16 -28.49 -27.29
CA ALA A 75 0.70 -28.83 -25.94
C ALA A 75 0.44 -30.35 -25.86
N LYS A 76 1.23 -31.06 -25.04
CA LYS A 76 0.89 -32.42 -24.62
C LYS A 76 0.07 -32.33 -23.33
N GLU A 77 -1.15 -32.85 -23.38
CA GLU A 77 -2.09 -32.85 -22.27
C GLU A 77 -1.52 -33.61 -21.05
N PRO A 78 -1.60 -33.06 -19.83
CA PRO A 78 -1.11 -33.74 -18.63
C PRO A 78 -2.01 -34.93 -18.25
N PRO A 79 -1.45 -36.06 -17.78
CA PRO A 79 -2.24 -37.22 -17.41
C PRO A 79 -3.07 -36.99 -16.14
N VAL A 80 -4.27 -37.59 -16.12
CA VAL A 80 -5.26 -37.51 -15.05
C VAL A 80 -4.69 -38.07 -13.73
N PRO A 81 -4.85 -37.39 -12.56
CA PRO A 81 -4.31 -37.88 -11.30
C PRO A 81 -5.02 -39.16 -10.83
N THR A 82 -4.26 -40.25 -10.69
CA THR A 82 -4.75 -41.51 -10.14
C THR A 82 -4.94 -41.42 -8.62
N SER A 83 -6.03 -42.02 -8.15
CA SER A 83 -6.55 -42.09 -6.79
C SER A 83 -5.61 -42.73 -5.74
N ARG A 84 -4.58 -42.00 -5.29
CA ARG A 84 -3.72 -42.43 -4.17
C ARG A 84 -3.58 -41.38 -3.05
N SER A 85 -4.60 -40.52 -2.88
CA SER A 85 -4.64 -39.48 -1.84
C SER A 85 -5.81 -39.64 -0.86
N THR A 86 -6.17 -40.86 -0.50
CA THR A 86 -7.20 -41.13 0.54
C THR A 86 -6.60 -41.59 1.86
N ALA A 87 -5.31 -41.96 1.92
CA ALA A 87 -4.68 -42.44 3.14
C ALA A 87 -4.14 -41.33 4.06
N ALA A 88 -3.90 -40.11 3.53
CA ALA A 88 -3.45 -38.98 4.34
C ALA A 88 -4.59 -38.19 5.00
N ALA A 89 -5.84 -38.43 4.61
CA ALA A 89 -7.02 -37.74 5.13
C ALA A 89 -7.55 -38.34 6.46
N ALA A 90 -7.14 -39.55 6.83
CA ALA A 90 -7.68 -40.25 7.99
C ALA A 90 -6.97 -39.92 9.32
N ALA A 91 -5.84 -39.21 9.31
CA ALA A 91 -5.06 -38.92 10.52
C ALA A 91 -5.40 -37.59 11.21
N THR A 92 -6.34 -36.79 10.67
CA THR A 92 -6.67 -35.44 11.17
C THR A 92 -8.00 -35.39 11.95
N SER A 93 -8.61 -36.54 12.26
CA SER A 93 -9.97 -36.59 12.83
C SER A 93 -10.09 -36.18 14.31
N GLY A 94 -9.01 -35.68 14.94
CA GLY A 94 -8.98 -35.31 16.36
C GLY A 94 -8.57 -33.87 16.68
N GLN A 95 -8.24 -33.04 15.67
CA GLN A 95 -8.05 -31.61 15.90
C GLN A 95 -9.37 -30.90 15.68
N ARG A 96 -9.91 -30.25 16.73
CA ARG A 96 -11.00 -29.27 16.58
C ARG A 96 -10.64 -28.36 15.41
N SER A 97 -11.55 -28.20 14.45
CA SER A 97 -11.31 -27.31 13.32
C SER A 97 -10.98 -25.93 13.88
N LEU A 98 -9.77 -25.42 13.61
CA LEU A 98 -9.37 -24.09 14.09
C LEU A 98 -10.16 -22.97 13.40
N THR A 99 -10.98 -23.33 12.42
CA THR A 99 -11.96 -22.48 11.75
C THR A 99 -13.37 -22.57 12.35
N GLU A 100 -13.63 -23.46 13.32
CA GLU A 100 -14.94 -23.61 13.97
C GLU A 100 -15.33 -22.28 14.65
N GLY A 101 -16.33 -21.59 14.08
CA GLY A 101 -16.79 -20.28 14.55
C GLY A 101 -16.23 -19.06 13.80
N LEU A 102 -15.26 -19.24 12.89
CA LEU A 102 -14.89 -18.23 11.88
C LEU A 102 -15.79 -18.39 10.65
N SER A 103 -17.10 -18.14 10.79
CA SER A 103 -17.99 -18.02 9.64
C SER A 103 -17.79 -16.67 8.95
N ASP A 104 -16.57 -16.43 8.45
CA ASP A 104 -16.15 -15.15 7.86
C ASP A 104 -16.12 -15.16 6.32
N ALA A 105 -16.59 -16.26 5.71
CA ALA A 105 -16.82 -16.34 4.28
C ALA A 105 -17.75 -15.19 3.83
N PRO A 106 -17.45 -14.53 2.71
CA PRO A 106 -18.33 -13.52 2.15
C PRO A 106 -19.74 -14.07 1.91
N ALA A 107 -20.78 -13.32 2.26
CA ALA A 107 -22.16 -13.73 2.05
C ALA A 107 -22.50 -13.84 0.55
N GLU A 108 -23.14 -14.93 0.15
CA GLU A 108 -23.71 -15.07 -1.19
C GLU A 108 -25.03 -14.29 -1.25
N ILE A 109 -25.04 -13.14 -1.92
CA ILE A 109 -26.24 -12.31 -2.06
C ILE A 109 -26.75 -12.44 -3.49
N GLU A 110 -27.82 -13.22 -3.68
CA GLU A 110 -28.53 -13.27 -4.97
C GLU A 110 -29.28 -11.96 -5.22
N GLY A 111 -29.10 -11.38 -6.41
CA GLY A 111 -29.96 -10.29 -6.91
C GLY A 111 -29.53 -8.85 -6.62
N VAL A 112 -28.35 -8.59 -6.06
CA VAL A 112 -27.86 -7.22 -5.88
C VAL A 112 -26.92 -6.84 -7.02
N ALA A 113 -27.22 -5.75 -7.74
CA ALA A 113 -26.39 -5.18 -8.81
C ALA A 113 -25.05 -4.58 -8.33
N ALA A 114 -24.66 -4.82 -7.09
CA ALA A 114 -23.38 -4.39 -6.52
C ALA A 114 -22.29 -5.38 -6.91
N HIS A 115 -21.11 -4.88 -7.28
CA HIS A 115 -19.99 -5.74 -7.66
C HIS A 115 -19.59 -6.67 -6.51
N ASP A 116 -19.66 -7.97 -6.75
CA ASP A 116 -19.11 -8.98 -5.85
C ASP A 116 -17.58 -8.89 -5.83
N TRP A 117 -17.04 -8.20 -4.83
CA TRP A 117 -15.60 -7.98 -4.66
C TRP A 117 -14.82 -9.26 -4.35
N THR A 118 -15.47 -10.38 -4.07
CA THR A 118 -14.80 -11.66 -3.79
C THR A 118 -14.20 -12.27 -5.05
N ARG A 119 -14.82 -12.01 -6.21
CA ARG A 119 -14.43 -12.57 -7.52
C ARG A 119 -14.18 -11.49 -8.57
N SER A 120 -14.82 -10.33 -8.47
CA SER A 120 -14.74 -9.26 -9.47
C SER A 120 -13.34 -8.64 -9.59
N TYR A 121 -13.01 -8.22 -10.81
CA TYR A 121 -11.84 -7.39 -11.16
C TYR A 121 -12.25 -5.99 -11.65
N HIS A 122 -13.47 -5.55 -11.31
CA HIS A 122 -14.06 -4.30 -11.81
C HIS A 122 -13.15 -3.09 -11.58
N GLY A 123 -12.84 -2.37 -12.66
CA GLY A 123 -12.07 -1.13 -12.66
C GLY A 123 -10.55 -1.30 -12.45
N LEU A 124 -10.03 -2.53 -12.38
CA LEU A 124 -8.60 -2.77 -12.30
C LEU A 124 -7.92 -2.36 -13.61
N GLY A 125 -6.98 -1.42 -13.52
CA GLY A 125 -6.24 -0.92 -14.68
C GLY A 125 -7.08 -0.09 -15.68
N SER A 126 -8.32 0.27 -15.35
CA SER A 126 -9.19 1.00 -16.29
C SER A 126 -8.87 2.48 -16.40
N VAL A 127 -8.44 3.11 -15.31
CA VAL A 127 -8.18 4.55 -15.23
C VAL A 127 -7.06 4.87 -14.24
N SER A 128 -6.24 5.86 -14.59
CA SER A 128 -5.23 6.43 -13.70
C SER A 128 -5.88 7.32 -12.63
N PHE A 129 -5.22 7.48 -11.48
CA PHE A 129 -5.64 8.47 -10.48
C PHE A 129 -5.41 9.90 -10.99
N SER A 130 -6.07 10.87 -10.37
CA SER A 130 -5.82 12.28 -10.71
C SER A 130 -4.37 12.68 -10.41
N PRO A 131 -3.84 13.73 -11.06
CA PRO A 131 -2.46 14.18 -10.80
C PRO A 131 -2.19 14.48 -9.31
N GLU A 132 -3.12 15.12 -8.61
CA GLU A 132 -3.01 15.45 -7.18
C GLU A 132 -2.94 14.20 -6.29
N GLN A 133 -3.71 13.17 -6.64
CA GLN A 133 -3.68 11.89 -5.96
C GLN A 133 -2.38 11.16 -6.23
N ALA A 134 -1.94 11.11 -7.48
CA ALA A 134 -0.68 10.49 -7.87
C ALA A 134 0.52 11.15 -7.15
N GLU A 135 0.55 12.49 -7.08
CA GLU A 135 1.56 13.24 -6.33
C GLU A 135 1.57 12.84 -4.84
N THR A 136 0.39 12.71 -4.22
CA THR A 136 0.30 12.30 -2.82
C THR A 136 0.75 10.86 -2.58
N LEU A 137 0.41 9.92 -3.48
CA LEU A 137 0.74 8.50 -3.37
C LEU A 137 2.23 8.22 -3.63
N LEU A 138 2.83 8.96 -4.55
CA LEU A 138 4.23 8.84 -4.95
C LEU A 138 5.17 9.77 -4.16
N ALA A 139 4.63 10.52 -3.19
CA ALA A 139 5.44 11.39 -2.35
C ALA A 139 6.49 10.57 -1.57
N PRO A 140 7.73 11.10 -1.44
CA PRO A 140 8.78 10.44 -0.68
C PRO A 140 8.37 10.29 0.79
N VAL A 141 8.76 9.17 1.39
CA VAL A 141 8.52 8.86 2.79
C VAL A 141 9.41 9.73 3.65
N ASN A 142 8.84 10.27 4.73
CA ASN A 142 9.61 10.93 5.75
C ASN A 142 10.48 9.90 6.50
N GLY A 143 11.80 10.06 6.47
CA GLY A 143 12.73 9.16 7.16
C GLY A 143 12.52 9.06 8.68
N GLU A 144 11.91 10.06 9.31
CA GLU A 144 11.55 10.00 10.74
C GLU A 144 10.37 9.06 11.03
N ASP A 145 9.57 8.75 10.01
CA ASP A 145 8.41 7.86 10.15
C ASP A 145 8.76 6.39 9.90
N VAL A 146 9.97 6.11 9.41
CA VAL A 146 10.44 4.76 9.06
C VAL A 146 11.02 4.10 10.29
N GLU A 147 10.49 2.93 10.64
CA GLU A 147 10.95 2.13 11.76
C GLU A 147 11.87 1.01 11.31
N VAL A 148 12.65 0.48 12.25
CA VAL A 148 13.67 -0.55 11.98
C VAL A 148 13.42 -1.73 12.89
N LYS A 149 13.21 -2.90 12.29
CA LYS A 149 13.16 -4.15 13.04
C LYS A 149 14.57 -4.54 13.54
N PRO A 150 14.70 -5.33 14.60
CA PRO A 150 16.01 -5.76 15.12
C PRO A 150 16.89 -6.54 14.12
N ASP A 151 16.29 -7.10 13.08
CA ASP A 151 16.95 -7.78 11.95
C ASP A 151 17.48 -6.80 10.87
N GLY A 152 17.22 -5.49 11.01
CA GLY A 152 17.62 -4.45 10.06
C GLY A 152 16.60 -4.20 8.95
N ILE A 153 15.44 -4.84 8.97
CA ILE A 153 14.39 -4.59 7.98
C ILE A 153 13.70 -3.26 8.28
N LEU A 154 13.71 -2.37 7.30
CA LEU A 154 12.98 -1.11 7.34
C LEU A 154 11.49 -1.35 7.11
N TYR A 155 10.64 -0.66 7.87
CA TYR A 155 9.20 -0.70 7.65
C TYR A 155 8.55 0.63 7.98
N LEU A 156 7.49 0.97 7.26
CA LEU A 156 6.62 2.08 7.61
C LEU A 156 5.48 1.55 8.51
N PRO A 157 5.19 2.17 9.66
CA PRO A 157 4.06 1.76 10.49
C PRO A 157 2.72 1.85 9.75
N GLU A 158 1.83 0.89 10.00
CA GLU A 158 0.53 0.74 9.32
C GLU A 158 -0.31 2.04 9.31
N ILE A 159 -0.31 2.77 10.42
CA ILE A 159 -1.06 4.02 10.55
C ILE A 159 -0.64 5.08 9.51
N LYS A 160 0.62 5.07 9.07
CA LYS A 160 1.14 6.01 8.08
C LYS A 160 0.56 5.73 6.70
N TYR A 161 0.44 4.46 6.30
CA TYR A 161 -0.26 4.08 5.08
C TYR A 161 -1.72 4.57 5.08
N ARG A 162 -2.45 4.33 6.18
CA ARG A 162 -3.84 4.80 6.32
C ARG A 162 -3.97 6.32 6.20
N ARG A 163 -3.02 7.07 6.78
CA ARG A 163 -2.99 8.53 6.66
C ARG A 163 -2.73 8.98 5.22
N ILE A 164 -1.84 8.32 4.50
CA ILE A 164 -1.57 8.60 3.08
C ILE A 164 -2.81 8.31 2.24
N LEU A 165 -3.47 7.16 2.45
CA LEU A 165 -4.72 6.82 1.77
C LEU A 165 -5.85 7.81 2.06
N ASN A 166 -6.01 8.22 3.33
CA ASN A 166 -7.00 9.24 3.69
C ASN A 166 -6.68 10.61 3.08
N LYS A 167 -5.40 10.96 2.95
CA LYS A 167 -4.97 12.21 2.30
C LYS A 167 -5.24 12.16 0.78
N ALA A 168 -4.95 11.02 0.13
CA ALA A 168 -5.13 10.87 -1.31
C ALA A 168 -6.60 10.70 -1.73
N PHE A 169 -7.37 9.91 -0.98
CA PHE A 169 -8.71 9.48 -1.41
C PHE A 169 -9.85 10.00 -0.53
N GLY A 170 -9.53 10.56 0.64
CA GLY A 170 -10.52 10.91 1.66
C GLY A 170 -10.99 9.69 2.48
N PRO A 171 -11.42 9.91 3.74
CA PRO A 171 -12.10 8.88 4.52
C PRO A 171 -13.35 8.36 3.78
N GLY A 172 -13.50 7.04 3.70
CA GLY A 172 -14.58 6.39 2.95
C GLY A 172 -14.32 6.24 1.44
N GLY A 173 -13.26 6.86 0.91
CA GLY A 173 -12.86 6.72 -0.50
C GLY A 173 -12.08 5.44 -0.82
N TRP A 174 -11.78 4.60 0.17
CA TRP A 174 -11.01 3.36 0.01
C TRP A 174 -11.40 2.31 1.05
N GLY A 175 -11.12 1.05 0.77
CA GLY A 175 -11.33 -0.07 1.70
C GLY A 175 -10.68 -1.37 1.23
N LEU A 176 -10.60 -2.35 2.14
CA LEU A 176 -10.22 -3.72 1.81
C LEU A 176 -11.46 -4.60 1.81
N ALA A 177 -11.72 -5.23 0.67
CA ALA A 177 -12.71 -6.27 0.53
C ALA A 177 -12.04 -7.64 0.72
N PRO A 178 -12.52 -8.49 1.64
CA PRO A 178 -12.01 -9.84 1.76
C PRO A 178 -12.33 -10.66 0.50
N ARG A 179 -11.35 -11.45 0.05
CA ARG A 179 -11.49 -12.38 -1.08
C ARG A 179 -11.30 -13.80 -0.58
N GLY A 180 -12.41 -14.51 -0.43
CA GLY A 180 -12.45 -15.85 0.14
C GLY A 180 -12.43 -15.89 1.67
N GLU A 181 -12.46 -17.10 2.20
CA GLU A 181 -12.45 -17.42 3.63
C GLU A 181 -11.05 -17.27 4.24
N SER A 182 -10.97 -16.99 5.54
CA SER A 182 -9.70 -17.03 6.25
C SER A 182 -9.18 -18.46 6.38
N ILE A 183 -7.93 -18.68 5.98
CA ILE A 183 -7.25 -19.96 6.22
C ILE A 183 -6.52 -19.85 7.56
N VAL A 184 -6.99 -20.63 8.54
CA VAL A 184 -6.39 -20.72 9.88
C VAL A 184 -5.64 -22.03 10.00
N THR A 185 -4.33 -21.92 10.23
CA THR A 185 -3.44 -23.05 10.57
C THR A 185 -2.97 -22.87 12.01
N ALA A 186 -2.39 -23.91 12.62
CA ALA A 186 -1.96 -23.90 14.02
C ALA A 186 -1.07 -22.70 14.46
N LYS A 187 -0.43 -21.97 13.53
CA LYS A 187 0.46 -20.83 13.83
C LYS A 187 0.25 -19.61 12.96
N LEU A 188 -0.70 -19.63 12.02
CA LEU A 188 -0.84 -18.61 10.99
C LEU A 188 -2.29 -18.44 10.57
N VAL A 189 -2.75 -17.19 10.49
CA VAL A 189 -3.95 -16.79 9.77
C VAL A 189 -3.52 -16.14 8.46
N THR A 190 -4.13 -16.55 7.35
CA THR A 190 -3.90 -15.92 6.03
C THR A 190 -5.19 -15.76 5.27
N ARG A 191 -5.33 -14.63 4.55
CA ARG A 191 -6.51 -14.32 3.73
C ARG A 191 -6.15 -13.40 2.57
N GLU A 192 -6.81 -13.57 1.43
CA GLU A 192 -6.69 -12.63 0.32
C GLU A 192 -7.61 -11.43 0.51
N TYR A 193 -7.14 -10.24 0.15
CA TYR A 193 -7.92 -9.01 0.15
C TYR A 193 -7.74 -8.27 -1.17
N GLY A 194 -8.84 -7.72 -1.68
CA GLY A 194 -8.84 -6.73 -2.75
C GLY A 194 -8.93 -5.33 -2.16
N MET A 195 -8.01 -4.44 -2.52
CA MET A 195 -8.14 -3.03 -2.22
C MET A 195 -9.05 -2.38 -3.24
N VAL A 196 -10.10 -1.73 -2.74
CA VAL A 196 -11.04 -0.94 -3.52
C VAL A 196 -10.80 0.52 -3.20
N VAL A 197 -10.66 1.35 -4.24
CA VAL A 197 -10.54 2.80 -4.11
C VAL A 197 -11.55 3.42 -5.06
N GLN A 198 -12.40 4.33 -4.57
CA GLN A 198 -13.39 5.04 -5.37
C GLN A 198 -14.25 4.13 -6.27
N GLY A 199 -14.66 2.97 -5.75
CA GLY A 199 -15.53 2.02 -6.44
C GLY A 199 -14.85 1.11 -7.48
N ARG A 200 -13.51 1.08 -7.52
CA ARG A 200 -12.74 0.19 -8.40
C ARG A 200 -11.72 -0.62 -7.62
N LEU A 201 -11.50 -1.86 -8.06
CA LEU A 201 -10.40 -2.68 -7.59
C LEU A 201 -9.08 -2.07 -8.08
N VAL A 202 -8.10 -1.94 -7.19
CA VAL A 202 -6.80 -1.33 -7.53
C VAL A 202 -5.61 -2.24 -7.24
N SER A 203 -5.75 -3.18 -6.32
CA SER A 203 -4.71 -4.15 -5.98
C SER A 203 -5.34 -5.35 -5.28
N ILE A 204 -4.68 -6.51 -5.39
CA ILE A 204 -5.01 -7.72 -4.63
C ILE A 204 -3.73 -8.17 -3.93
N ALA A 205 -3.83 -8.45 -2.63
CA ALA A 205 -2.74 -9.05 -1.89
C ALA A 205 -3.24 -10.05 -0.86
N ARG A 206 -2.41 -11.05 -0.57
CA ARG A 206 -2.62 -11.97 0.55
C ARG A 206 -1.99 -11.39 1.80
N GLY A 207 -2.78 -11.21 2.84
CA GLY A 207 -2.33 -10.88 4.18
C GLY A 207 -2.04 -12.16 4.96
N GLU A 208 -1.09 -12.07 5.87
CA GLU A 208 -0.79 -13.16 6.79
C GLU A 208 -0.37 -12.62 8.15
N GLN A 209 -0.67 -13.36 9.22
CA GLN A 209 -0.27 -13.03 10.58
C GLN A 209 -0.04 -14.29 11.40
N GLN A 210 1.15 -14.39 12.00
CA GLN A 210 1.48 -15.47 12.91
C GLN A 210 0.85 -15.24 14.27
N TYR A 211 0.49 -16.34 14.93
CA TYR A 211 0.00 -16.36 16.31
C TYR A 211 0.57 -17.58 17.04
N PHE A 212 0.58 -17.52 18.38
CA PHE A 212 1.17 -18.56 19.23
C PHE A 212 0.13 -19.38 19.97
N ASP A 213 -0.95 -18.73 20.42
CA ASP A 213 -2.05 -19.35 21.13
C ASP A 213 -3.36 -19.20 20.34
N PRO A 214 -4.24 -20.21 20.30
CA PRO A 214 -5.52 -20.14 19.58
C PRO A 214 -6.40 -18.96 20.01
N ASP A 215 -6.33 -18.53 21.27
CA ASP A 215 -7.05 -17.34 21.77
C ASP A 215 -6.59 -16.04 21.08
N GLY A 216 -5.43 -16.06 20.42
CA GLY A 216 -4.88 -14.97 19.63
C GLY A 216 -5.41 -14.88 18.19
N ILE A 217 -6.25 -15.83 17.73
CA ILE A 217 -6.80 -15.83 16.37
C ILE A 217 -7.53 -14.52 16.01
N PRO A 218 -8.39 -13.91 16.87
CA PRO A 218 -9.05 -12.65 16.53
C PRO A 218 -8.07 -11.51 16.24
N THR A 219 -7.05 -11.36 17.09
CA THR A 219 -5.98 -10.37 16.89
C THR A 219 -5.17 -10.68 15.63
N ALA A 220 -4.93 -11.96 15.34
CA ALA A 220 -4.23 -12.39 14.15
C ALA A 220 -5.01 -12.07 12.87
N THR A 221 -6.34 -12.22 12.89
CA THR A 221 -7.22 -11.86 11.76
C THR A 221 -7.15 -10.36 11.45
N GLU A 222 -7.15 -9.50 12.47
CA GLU A 222 -6.94 -8.06 12.26
C GLU A 222 -5.53 -7.75 11.74
N GLY A 223 -4.50 -8.40 12.29
CA GLY A 223 -3.12 -8.26 11.81
C GLY A 223 -2.95 -8.72 10.35
N CYS A 224 -3.64 -9.79 9.95
CA CYS A 224 -3.66 -10.30 8.59
C CYS A 224 -4.24 -9.26 7.62
N LYS A 225 -5.35 -8.61 7.97
CA LYS A 225 -5.95 -7.51 7.19
C LYS A 225 -4.99 -6.32 7.05
N SER A 226 -4.36 -5.91 8.15
CA SER A 226 -3.36 -4.82 8.14
C SER A 226 -2.12 -5.15 7.31
N ASN A 227 -1.68 -6.41 7.33
CA ASN A 227 -0.59 -6.90 6.49
C ASN A 227 -0.94 -6.78 5.00
N ALA A 228 -2.13 -7.23 4.61
CA ALA A 228 -2.61 -7.11 3.23
C ALA A 228 -2.69 -5.63 2.79
N LEU A 229 -3.14 -4.73 3.66
CA LEU A 229 -3.22 -3.29 3.37
C LEU A 229 -1.89 -2.74 2.88
N MET A 230 -0.81 -2.99 3.62
CA MET A 230 0.52 -2.47 3.29
C MET A 230 1.03 -3.03 1.96
N ARG A 231 0.74 -4.31 1.68
CA ARG A 231 1.09 -4.95 0.40
C ARG A 231 0.33 -4.33 -0.76
N CYS A 232 -0.97 -4.10 -0.61
CA CYS A 232 -1.77 -3.40 -1.63
C CYS A 232 -1.29 -1.96 -1.86
N CYS A 233 -0.87 -1.26 -0.81
CA CYS A 233 -0.34 0.11 -0.92
C CYS A 233 0.95 0.18 -1.75
N LYS A 234 1.73 -0.90 -1.82
CA LYS A 234 2.93 -0.96 -2.66
C LYS A 234 2.60 -0.81 -4.15
N ASP A 235 1.51 -1.41 -4.61
CA ASP A 235 1.07 -1.30 -6.01
C ASP A 235 0.61 0.13 -6.37
N LEU A 236 0.21 0.92 -5.36
CA LEU A 236 -0.08 2.36 -5.52
C LEU A 236 1.18 3.23 -5.53
N GLY A 237 2.36 2.66 -5.26
CA GLY A 237 3.64 3.36 -5.16
C GLY A 237 3.98 3.91 -3.77
N ILE A 238 3.10 3.74 -2.78
CA ILE A 238 3.31 4.24 -1.42
C ILE A 238 4.48 3.50 -0.77
N ALA A 239 5.45 4.26 -0.25
CA ALA A 239 6.62 3.74 0.46
C ALA A 239 7.43 2.68 -0.32
N SER A 240 7.37 2.75 -1.65
CA SER A 240 8.07 1.83 -2.55
C SER A 240 9.59 1.85 -2.37
N GLU A 241 10.15 3.00 -1.99
CA GLU A 241 11.59 3.20 -1.73
C GLU A 241 12.13 2.35 -0.56
N LEU A 242 11.28 1.90 0.37
CA LEU A 242 11.72 0.99 1.45
C LEU A 242 12.22 -0.36 0.92
N TRP A 243 11.97 -0.66 -0.36
CA TRP A 243 12.46 -1.84 -1.07
C TRP A 243 13.61 -1.54 -2.02
N ASP A 244 14.05 -0.29 -2.15
CA ASP A 244 15.20 0.09 -2.98
C ASP A 244 16.51 -0.15 -2.19
N PRO A 245 17.42 -1.02 -2.66
CA PRO A 245 18.71 -1.24 -2.03
C PRO A 245 19.57 0.03 -1.87
N ARG A 246 19.37 1.07 -2.68
CA ARG A 246 20.05 2.36 -2.54
C ARG A 246 19.51 3.13 -1.34
N PHE A 247 18.19 3.31 -1.27
CA PHE A 247 17.52 3.95 -0.14
C PHE A 247 17.87 3.24 1.18
N ILE A 248 17.80 1.90 1.21
CA ILE A 248 18.11 1.12 2.42
C ILE A 248 19.53 1.41 2.92
N ARG A 249 20.52 1.48 2.02
CA ARG A 249 21.91 1.77 2.39
C ARG A 249 22.09 3.18 2.94
N GLU A 250 21.47 4.17 2.30
CA GLU A 250 21.53 5.57 2.73
C GLU A 250 20.79 5.79 4.06
N PHE A 251 19.61 5.19 4.21
CA PHE A 251 18.83 5.22 5.42
C PHE A 251 19.60 4.57 6.58
N ASN A 252 20.18 3.38 6.36
CA ASN A 252 20.95 2.70 7.40
C ASN A 252 22.14 3.55 7.87
N LYS A 253 22.89 4.14 6.94
CA LYS A 253 24.01 5.04 7.27
C LYS A 253 23.56 6.24 8.10
N LYS A 254 22.43 6.85 7.75
CA LYS A 254 21.93 8.09 8.37
C LYS A 254 21.24 7.82 9.71
N TYR A 255 20.36 6.84 9.78
CA TYR A 255 19.39 6.66 10.87
C TYR A 255 19.63 5.44 11.77
N THR A 256 20.47 4.48 11.37
CA THR A 256 20.62 3.23 12.13
C THR A 256 22.00 3.07 12.75
N LYS A 257 22.08 2.25 13.81
CA LYS A 257 23.32 1.81 14.44
C LYS A 257 23.21 0.31 14.72
N GLU A 258 24.35 -0.37 14.64
CA GLU A 258 24.44 -1.76 15.03
C GLU A 258 24.90 -1.86 16.48
N VAL A 259 24.21 -2.66 17.28
CA VAL A 259 24.48 -2.79 18.72
C VAL A 259 24.56 -4.26 19.11
N TRP A 260 25.58 -4.60 19.88
CA TRP A 260 25.68 -5.91 20.51
C TRP A 260 24.77 -5.96 21.73
N VAL A 261 23.87 -6.93 21.74
CA VAL A 261 22.91 -7.12 22.84
C VAL A 261 23.00 -8.49 23.44
N GLU A 262 22.70 -8.57 24.74
CA GLU A 262 22.64 -9.80 25.51
C GLU A 262 21.21 -10.00 26.03
N HIS A 263 20.66 -11.21 25.84
CA HIS A 263 19.37 -11.57 26.40
C HIS A 263 19.45 -11.68 27.93
N VAL A 264 18.57 -11.00 28.66
CA VAL A 264 18.64 -10.90 30.13
C VAL A 264 18.59 -12.27 30.82
N ALA A 265 17.65 -13.14 30.42
CA ALA A 265 17.51 -14.49 30.95
C ALA A 265 18.53 -15.50 30.40
N THR A 266 18.61 -15.66 29.08
CA THR A 266 19.42 -16.74 28.45
C THR A 266 20.90 -16.41 28.29
N LYS A 267 21.33 -15.16 28.56
CA LYS A 267 22.70 -14.64 28.37
C LYS A 267 23.24 -14.77 26.94
N LYS A 268 22.40 -15.16 25.97
CA LYS A 268 22.77 -15.26 24.56
C LYS A 268 23.04 -13.86 24.00
N LYS A 269 24.16 -13.72 23.29
CA LYS A 269 24.56 -12.47 22.64
C LYS A 269 24.21 -12.51 21.16
N LYS A 270 23.75 -11.39 20.63
CA LYS A 270 23.55 -11.20 19.19
C LYS A 270 23.76 -9.74 18.82
N LYS A 271 24.10 -9.49 17.57
CA LYS A 271 24.13 -8.15 16.99
C LYS A 271 22.72 -7.84 16.46
N ILE A 272 22.20 -6.65 16.77
CA ILE A 272 20.93 -6.15 16.24
C ILE A 272 21.13 -4.79 15.60
N VAL A 273 20.22 -4.41 14.72
CA VAL A 273 20.13 -3.07 14.15
C VAL A 273 19.02 -2.33 14.87
N ILE A 274 19.30 -1.11 15.32
CA ILE A 274 18.29 -0.21 15.91
C ILE A 274 18.43 1.19 15.30
N ARG A 275 17.38 2.00 15.38
CA ARG A 275 17.52 3.42 15.06
C ARG A 275 18.46 4.11 16.06
N LYS A 276 19.12 5.17 15.63
CA LYS A 276 20.10 5.90 16.46
C LYS A 276 19.45 6.57 17.68
N ASP A 277 18.22 7.03 17.51
CA ASP A 277 17.35 7.68 18.50
C ASP A 277 16.59 6.69 19.39
N ASP A 278 16.58 5.38 19.09
CA ASP A 278 15.96 4.37 19.94
C ASP A 278 16.97 3.73 20.92
N VAL A 279 16.41 3.07 21.94
CA VAL A 279 17.14 2.41 23.02
C VAL A 279 16.84 0.91 22.98
N VAL A 280 17.81 0.09 23.39
CA VAL A 280 17.60 -1.36 23.49
C VAL A 280 16.51 -1.68 24.53
N LYS A 281 15.47 -2.39 24.09
CA LYS A 281 14.31 -2.79 24.89
C LYS A 281 14.47 -4.22 25.44
N TYR A 282 13.83 -4.49 26.59
CA TYR A 282 13.67 -5.84 27.13
C TYR A 282 13.09 -6.78 26.04
N PRO A 283 13.53 -8.05 25.93
CA PRO A 283 14.37 -8.82 26.85
C PRO A 283 15.89 -8.67 26.67
N PHE A 284 16.33 -7.65 25.92
CA PHE A 284 17.75 -7.43 25.62
C PHE A 284 18.33 -6.26 26.43
N LYS A 285 19.63 -6.33 26.70
CA LYS A 285 20.44 -5.23 27.25
C LYS A 285 21.69 -5.04 26.40
N GLU A 286 22.22 -3.83 26.35
CA GLU A 286 23.47 -3.54 25.64
C GLU A 286 24.65 -4.33 26.25
N SER A 287 25.46 -4.95 25.40
CA SER A 287 26.69 -5.64 25.79
C SER A 287 27.88 -4.84 25.28
N LYS A 288 28.76 -4.40 26.19
CA LYS A 288 29.96 -3.61 25.85
C LYS A 288 31.03 -4.40 25.06
N MET A 289 30.80 -5.68 24.80
CA MET A 289 31.78 -6.54 24.16
C MET A 289 31.54 -6.55 22.64
N GLY A 290 32.14 -5.56 21.98
CA GLY A 290 32.04 -5.35 20.53
C GLY A 290 32.95 -4.22 20.07
N ALA A 291 34.21 -4.24 20.54
CA ALA A 291 35.34 -3.60 19.87
C ALA A 291 36.24 -4.73 19.34
#